data_AF-A0A5C3DUR6-F1
#
_entry.id   AF-A0A5C3DUR6-F1
#
_cell.length_a   1.000
_cell.length_b   1.000
_cell.length_c   1.000
_cell.angle_alpha   90.00
_cell.angle_beta   90.00
_cell.angle_gamma   90.00
#
_symmetry.space_group_name_H-M   'P 1'
#
loop_
_entity.id
_entity.type
_entity.pdbx_description
1 polymer ?
#
loop_
_entity_poly.entity_id
_entity_poly.type
_entity_poly.pdbx_seq_one_letter_code
_entity_poly.pdbx_strand_id
1 'polypeptide(L)'
;MSAATDAKEHTIDTSDDRALEAYLSLKVPRLVLDLRPDSAFHQAHIANSYHISSVSELKSRYSYLPPRNVPFLVIADQEQLREVVEAFSSTPSARLLFLSASTLSNSSEQQVHSDSNPTQTLSCNIFFDSAQRLGLVRSSASHRERITLPPRSSSNHGHDFPQLLFRPSNAVHRSVLNLETNTHRDGALRVLDLGCGAARDLAWILHGSRTRPSSRTWTGVGVDNWKAVLKRAQQLIEDLYLNSRQPVLSSQASSAAPFCEKLLWAKCSDDGFLEPLTGTGKGKSIQTASDDEQLWGEYLQAGLAPLLPGADNGEESNSVDAKFDLILCIRFHPRALLPRLSHLVRIGGIVLLSHFVTLSEAEREAAIQAHPQATIDYDSPPPEGRIQPGEIESLIGAWNASAVEAGLTWTIESQVLEPIEDGRIIKSVALRKVKAAAAV
;
A
#
# COMPACT_ATOMS: atom_id res chain seq x y z
N MET A 1 5.50 -8.54 49.99
CA MET A 1 6.87 -8.24 49.49
C MET A 1 6.73 -7.87 48.01
N SER A 2 6.19 -6.70 47.67
CA SER A 2 6.88 -5.40 47.52
C SER A 2 8.18 -5.47 46.72
N ALA A 3 8.05 -5.36 45.40
CA ALA A 3 9.08 -4.79 44.54
C ALA A 3 8.38 -3.69 43.72
N ALA A 4 8.43 -2.47 44.23
CA ALA A 4 8.07 -1.27 43.50
C ALA A 4 9.19 -1.01 42.49
N THR A 5 8.87 -1.05 41.19
CA THR A 5 9.73 -0.51 40.15
C THR A 5 9.38 0.96 39.96
N ASP A 6 10.33 1.82 40.36
CA ASP A 6 10.35 3.26 40.10
C ASP A 6 10.13 3.54 38.60
N ALA A 7 8.93 3.98 38.26
CA ALA A 7 8.71 4.71 37.03
C ALA A 7 9.28 6.12 37.24
N LYS A 8 10.49 6.37 36.73
CA LYS A 8 10.97 7.73 36.52
C LYS A 8 10.06 8.40 35.49
N GLU A 9 9.06 9.14 35.96
CA GLU A 9 8.46 10.20 35.17
C GLU A 9 9.57 11.22 34.87
N HIS A 10 10.14 11.14 33.68
CA HIS A 10 10.94 12.21 33.14
C HIS A 10 10.01 13.42 32.98
N THR A 11 10.16 14.41 33.85
CA THR A 11 9.64 15.76 33.63
C THR A 11 10.27 16.29 32.33
N ILE A 12 9.52 16.18 31.24
CA ILE A 12 9.87 16.76 29.94
C ILE A 12 9.90 18.28 30.13
N ASP A 13 10.97 18.92 29.68
CA ASP A 13 11.09 20.38 29.73
C ASP A 13 10.04 20.99 28.79
N THR A 14 9.31 22.00 29.27
CA THR A 14 8.29 22.74 28.50
C THR A 14 8.84 23.34 27.20
N SER A 15 10.16 23.52 27.10
CA SER A 15 10.84 23.97 25.88
C SER A 15 10.91 22.89 24.79
N ASP A 16 11.07 21.61 25.18
CA ASP A 16 11.13 20.46 24.26
C ASP A 16 9.77 20.21 23.60
N ASP A 17 8.71 20.30 24.41
CA ASP A 17 7.33 20.12 23.93
C ASP A 17 6.95 21.16 22.88
N ARG A 18 7.44 22.40 23.01
CA ARG A 18 7.21 23.47 22.02
C ARG A 18 7.95 23.23 20.72
N ALA A 19 9.21 22.80 20.78
CA ALA A 19 10.00 22.52 19.57
C ALA A 19 9.43 21.34 18.77
N LEU A 20 8.74 20.40 19.42
CA LEU A 20 8.18 19.20 18.81
C LEU A 20 6.65 19.21 18.73
N GLU A 21 5.99 20.31 19.05
CA GLU A 21 4.52 20.40 19.15
C GLU A 21 3.82 19.91 17.87
N ALA A 22 4.30 20.35 16.71
CA ALA A 22 3.77 19.97 15.41
C ALA A 22 3.83 18.45 15.14
N TYR A 23 4.88 17.78 15.66
CA TYR A 23 5.07 16.33 15.59
C TYR A 23 4.23 15.60 16.65
N LEU A 24 4.31 16.03 17.92
CA LEU A 24 3.68 15.34 19.05
C LEU A 24 2.16 15.38 19.00
N SER A 25 1.58 16.42 18.38
CA SER A 25 0.14 16.54 18.15
C SER A 25 -0.40 15.71 16.97
N LEU A 26 0.44 14.96 16.26
CA LEU A 26 0.01 13.96 15.29
C LEU A 26 -0.45 12.66 15.99
N LYS A 27 -1.46 12.00 15.41
CA LYS A 27 -1.90 10.67 15.88
C LYS A 27 -0.83 9.63 15.59
N VAL A 28 -0.69 8.65 16.49
CA VAL A 28 0.16 7.48 16.24
C VAL A 28 -0.54 6.57 15.22
N PRO A 29 0.18 6.06 14.21
CA PRO A 29 1.60 6.30 13.97
C PRO A 29 1.83 7.64 13.24
N ARG A 30 2.85 8.38 13.67
CA ARG A 30 3.09 9.79 13.28
C ARG A 30 3.77 9.86 11.93
N LEU A 31 3.04 10.33 10.92
CA LEU A 31 3.53 10.43 9.55
C LEU A 31 4.43 11.66 9.39
N VAL A 32 5.65 11.44 8.90
CA VAL A 32 6.65 12.50 8.66
C VAL A 32 7.23 12.34 7.27
N LEU A 33 7.14 13.39 6.46
CA LEU A 33 7.83 13.56 5.19
C LEU A 33 9.00 14.51 5.38
N ASP A 34 10.21 14.07 5.10
CA ASP A 34 11.41 14.89 5.15
C ASP A 34 11.88 15.21 3.72
N LEU A 35 11.97 16.50 3.40
CA LEU A 35 12.32 17.07 2.09
C LEU A 35 13.70 17.74 2.07
N ARG A 36 14.43 17.72 3.20
CA ARG A 36 15.78 18.25 3.31
C ARG A 36 16.75 17.45 2.41
N PRO A 37 17.93 17.97 2.04
CA PRO A 37 18.90 17.22 1.25
C PRO A 37 19.29 15.87 1.89
N ASP A 38 19.62 14.88 1.06
CA ASP A 38 20.01 13.52 1.50
C ASP A 38 21.08 13.53 2.60
N SER A 39 22.07 14.43 2.49
CA SER A 39 23.14 14.56 3.49
C SER A 39 22.61 14.96 4.86
N ALA A 40 21.72 15.95 4.93
CA ALA A 40 21.11 16.41 6.17
C ALA A 40 20.18 15.35 6.75
N PHE A 41 19.40 14.69 5.89
CA PHE A 41 18.52 13.59 6.28
C PHE A 41 19.29 12.43 6.92
N HIS A 42 20.35 11.96 6.25
CA HIS A 42 21.15 10.84 6.69
C HIS A 42 21.99 11.14 7.94
N GLN A 43 22.40 12.40 8.12
CA GLN A 43 23.08 12.86 9.33
C GLN A 43 22.16 12.81 10.56
N ALA A 44 20.93 13.31 10.44
CA ALA A 44 19.93 13.27 11.50
C ALA A 44 18.51 13.40 10.94
N HIS A 45 17.61 12.51 11.33
CA HIS A 45 16.19 12.58 10.99
C HIS A 45 15.31 12.01 12.11
N ILE A 46 14.00 12.27 12.02
CA ILE A 46 13.02 11.69 12.94
C ILE A 46 12.79 10.22 12.57
N ALA A 47 12.81 9.34 13.56
CA ALA A 47 12.60 7.90 13.39
C ALA A 47 11.35 7.62 12.55
N ASN A 48 11.47 6.66 11.63
CA ASN A 48 10.40 6.22 10.73
C ASN A 48 9.94 7.27 9.71
N SER A 49 10.60 8.42 9.58
CA SER A 49 10.26 9.39 8.55
C SER A 49 10.50 8.84 7.15
N TYR A 50 9.59 9.19 6.24
CA TYR A 50 9.73 8.97 4.81
C TYR A 50 10.52 10.12 4.20
N HIS A 51 11.44 9.83 3.30
CA HIS A 51 12.32 10.83 2.70
C HIS A 51 12.09 10.92 1.18
N ILE A 52 11.97 12.14 0.68
CA ILE A 52 12.02 12.48 -0.75
C ILE A 52 12.99 13.65 -0.87
N SER A 53 14.14 13.44 -1.51
CA SER A 53 15.15 14.48 -1.68
C SER A 53 14.61 15.54 -2.65
N SER A 54 14.43 16.78 -2.18
CA SER A 54 13.89 17.92 -2.93
C SER A 54 12.38 17.94 -3.22
N VAL A 55 11.80 19.14 -3.24
CA VAL A 55 10.41 19.43 -3.61
C VAL A 55 10.12 19.12 -5.08
N SER A 56 11.12 19.26 -5.96
CA SER A 56 10.95 19.02 -7.39
C SER A 56 10.53 17.57 -7.70
N GLU A 57 11.02 16.62 -6.89
CA GLU A 57 10.72 15.20 -6.99
C GLU A 57 9.31 14.84 -6.52
N LEU A 58 8.73 15.66 -5.63
CA LEU A 58 7.41 15.43 -5.04
C LEU A 58 6.31 15.34 -6.10
N LYS A 59 6.42 16.10 -7.20
CA LYS A 59 5.44 16.11 -8.30
C LYS A 59 5.20 14.72 -8.90
N SER A 60 6.27 13.94 -9.02
CA SER A 60 6.20 12.55 -9.51
C SER A 60 5.68 11.56 -8.46
N ARG A 61 5.78 11.92 -7.18
CA ARG A 61 5.52 11.07 -6.01
C ARG A 61 4.31 11.48 -5.18
N TYR A 62 3.40 12.32 -5.70
CA TYR A 62 2.18 12.70 -5.00
C TYR A 62 1.32 11.48 -4.57
N SER A 63 1.42 10.35 -5.28
CA SER A 63 0.76 9.10 -4.89
C SER A 63 1.27 8.52 -3.57
N TYR A 64 2.39 9.01 -3.06
CA TYR A 64 3.00 8.54 -1.82
C TYR A 64 2.40 9.26 -0.63
N LEU A 65 1.86 10.46 -0.83
CA LEU A 65 1.34 11.28 0.25
C LEU A 65 0.14 10.61 0.94
N PRO A 66 -0.13 10.98 2.20
CA PRO A 66 -1.32 10.51 2.89
C PRO A 66 -2.60 10.95 2.16
N PRO A 67 -3.72 10.25 2.40
CA PRO A 67 -5.03 10.74 1.98
C PRO A 67 -5.27 12.19 2.46
N ARG A 68 -6.06 12.96 1.71
CA ARG A 68 -6.24 14.42 1.91
C ARG A 68 -6.55 14.83 3.36
N ASN A 69 -7.26 13.99 4.11
CA ASN A 69 -7.71 14.27 5.48
C ASN A 69 -6.82 13.66 6.57
N VAL A 70 -5.65 13.12 6.22
CA VAL A 70 -4.73 12.48 7.16
C VAL A 70 -3.60 13.45 7.49
N PRO A 71 -3.52 13.99 8.72
CA PRO A 71 -2.46 14.91 9.10
C PRO A 71 -1.08 14.27 9.09
N PHE A 72 -0.09 15.03 8.64
CA PHE A 72 1.33 14.63 8.63
C PHE A 72 2.25 15.84 8.74
N LEU A 73 3.48 15.61 9.19
CA LEU A 73 4.51 16.64 9.27
C LEU A 73 5.35 16.64 7.99
N VAL A 74 5.65 17.83 7.47
CA VAL A 74 6.64 18.06 6.42
C VAL A 74 7.80 18.80 7.04
N ILE A 75 9.00 18.24 6.96
CA ILE A 75 10.25 18.87 7.40
C ILE A 75 11.03 19.29 6.16
N ALA A 76 11.45 20.55 6.09
CA ALA A 76 12.26 21.09 5.01
C ALA A 76 13.25 22.12 5.54
N ASP A 77 14.24 22.50 4.74
CA ASP A 77 15.12 23.61 5.10
C ASP A 77 14.41 24.95 4.81
N GLN A 78 14.75 25.98 5.60
CA GLN A 78 14.16 27.32 5.45
C GLN A 78 14.35 27.90 4.04
N GLU A 79 15.43 27.52 3.35
CA GLU A 79 15.71 27.92 1.97
C GLU A 79 14.65 27.41 0.98
N GLN A 80 13.97 26.30 1.30
CA GLN A 80 12.95 25.67 0.47
C GLN A 80 11.53 26.21 0.74
N LEU A 81 11.37 27.22 1.62
CA LEU A 81 10.07 27.66 2.13
C LEU A 81 9.05 27.94 1.03
N ARG A 82 9.42 28.71 0.01
CA ARG A 82 8.50 29.10 -1.06
C ARG A 82 8.00 27.89 -1.85
N GLU A 83 8.90 26.98 -2.22
CA GLU A 83 8.57 25.81 -3.04
C GLU A 83 7.70 24.81 -2.27
N VAL A 84 8.01 24.58 -0.99
CA VAL A 84 7.24 23.68 -0.13
C VAL A 84 5.84 24.23 0.11
N VAL A 85 5.71 25.51 0.47
CA VAL A 85 4.40 26.15 0.68
C VAL A 85 3.54 26.07 -0.58
N GLU A 86 4.12 26.32 -1.76
CA GLU A 86 3.42 26.19 -3.03
C GLU A 86 2.97 24.74 -3.28
N ALA A 87 3.85 23.76 -3.07
CA ALA A 87 3.56 22.35 -3.31
C ALA A 87 2.43 21.80 -2.41
N PHE A 88 2.34 22.26 -1.16
CA PHE A 88 1.33 21.81 -0.19
C PHE A 88 0.14 22.76 -0.05
N SER A 89 0.04 23.81 -0.87
CA SER A 89 -1.06 24.79 -0.83
C SER A 89 -2.48 24.19 -0.94
N SER A 90 -2.60 23.01 -1.55
CA SER A 90 -3.86 22.26 -1.70
C SER A 90 -4.02 21.09 -0.73
N THR A 91 -3.12 20.96 0.25
CA THR A 91 -3.07 19.86 1.23
C THR A 91 -3.14 20.42 2.65
N PRO A 92 -4.34 20.82 3.14
CA PRO A 92 -4.51 21.48 4.45
C PRO A 92 -4.15 20.59 5.66
N SER A 93 -3.99 19.29 5.43
CA SER A 93 -3.56 18.32 6.43
C SER A 93 -2.04 18.29 6.65
N ALA A 94 -1.26 18.92 5.77
CA ALA A 94 0.19 19.02 5.90
C ALA A 94 0.55 20.11 6.92
N ARG A 95 1.39 19.76 7.89
CA ARG A 95 1.98 20.72 8.84
C ARG A 95 3.41 21.00 8.40
N LEU A 96 3.73 22.26 8.11
CA LEU A 96 5.01 22.62 7.50
C LEU A 96 5.97 23.11 8.58
N LEU A 97 7.10 22.43 8.72
CA LEU A 97 8.19 22.79 9.61
C LEU A 97 9.46 23.08 8.81
N PHE A 98 9.98 24.28 8.98
CA PHE A 98 11.20 24.74 8.32
C PHE A 98 12.36 24.84 9.31
N LEU A 99 13.49 24.24 8.98
CA LEU A 99 14.70 24.27 9.81
C LEU A 99 15.67 25.34 9.31
N SER A 100 16.10 26.20 10.22
CA SER A 100 17.13 27.22 9.96
C SER A 100 18.46 26.83 10.61
N ALA A 101 19.56 27.00 9.89
CA ALA A 101 20.91 26.82 10.41
C ALA A 101 21.30 27.92 11.41
N SER A 102 20.67 29.09 11.34
CA SER A 102 20.93 30.21 12.26
C SER A 102 20.22 29.97 13.60
N THR A 103 20.86 30.37 14.70
CA THR A 103 20.11 30.64 15.94
C THR A 103 19.14 31.78 15.64
N LEU A 104 17.86 31.46 15.46
CA LEU A 104 16.81 32.46 15.50
C LEU A 104 16.99 33.22 16.80
N SER A 105 17.12 34.54 16.74
CA SER A 105 17.12 35.36 17.95
C SER A 105 15.84 35.04 18.73
N ASN A 106 15.96 34.89 20.05
CA ASN A 106 14.94 34.40 21.00
C ASN A 106 13.57 35.14 20.99
N SER A 107 13.35 36.06 20.04
CA SER A 107 12.20 36.94 19.91
C SER A 107 11.40 36.77 18.61
N SER A 108 11.75 35.82 17.73
CA SER A 108 11.05 35.65 16.44
C SER A 108 10.81 34.19 16.08
N GLU A 109 10.07 33.47 16.92
CA GLU A 109 9.20 32.40 16.41
C GLU A 109 8.15 33.07 15.51
N GLN A 110 8.42 33.18 14.22
CA GLN A 110 7.41 33.65 13.27
C GLN A 110 6.49 32.48 12.94
N GLN A 111 5.42 32.31 13.72
CA GLN A 111 4.23 31.63 13.23
C GLN A 111 3.60 32.53 12.17
N VAL A 112 3.87 32.22 10.91
CA VAL A 112 3.08 32.79 9.82
C VAL A 112 1.77 32.01 9.80
N HIS A 113 0.73 32.58 10.40
CA HIS A 113 -0.64 32.14 10.16
C HIS A 113 -1.02 32.55 8.74
N SER A 114 -0.64 31.75 7.75
CA SER A 114 -1.33 31.76 6.47
C SER A 114 -2.62 30.95 6.61
N ASP A 115 -3.69 31.40 5.96
CA ASP A 115 -5.00 30.72 5.97
C ASP A 115 -4.96 29.28 5.39
N SER A 116 -3.80 28.78 4.96
CA SER A 116 -3.70 27.57 4.13
C SER A 116 -2.88 26.40 4.68
N ASN A 117 -1.98 26.55 5.68
CA ASN A 117 -1.34 25.43 6.41
C ASN A 117 -0.63 25.92 7.68
N PRO A 118 -0.64 25.18 8.81
CA PRO A 118 0.18 25.51 9.98
C PRO A 118 1.66 25.49 9.60
N THR A 119 2.31 26.66 9.66
CA THR A 119 3.71 26.84 9.27
C THR A 119 4.54 27.30 10.47
N GLN A 120 5.65 26.62 10.73
CA GLN A 120 6.58 26.91 11.81
C GLN A 120 8.01 26.93 11.29
N THR A 121 8.83 27.86 11.77
CA THR A 121 10.28 27.88 11.53
C THR A 121 11.02 27.73 12.85
N LEU A 122 11.97 26.79 12.92
CA LEU A 122 12.77 26.49 14.11
C LEU A 122 14.26 26.43 13.78
N SER A 123 15.10 26.62 14.80
CA SER A 123 16.52 26.31 14.68
C SER A 123 16.72 24.80 14.57
N CYS A 124 17.55 24.37 13.61
CA CYS A 124 17.89 22.96 13.38
C CYS A 124 18.41 22.28 14.66
N ASN A 125 19.30 22.96 15.40
CA ASN A 125 19.86 22.43 16.65
C ASN A 125 18.78 22.26 17.72
N ILE A 126 17.92 23.26 17.93
CA ILE A 126 16.85 23.19 18.92
C ILE A 126 15.91 22.01 18.63
N PHE A 127 15.50 21.83 17.37
CA PHE A 127 14.61 20.76 16.97
C PHE A 127 15.25 19.37 17.19
N PHE A 128 16.46 19.14 16.69
CA PHE A 128 17.12 17.84 16.80
C PHE A 128 17.63 17.55 18.21
N ASP A 129 18.06 18.54 18.99
CA ASP A 129 18.43 18.36 20.40
C ASP A 129 17.21 17.93 21.22
N SER A 130 16.05 18.55 20.98
CA SER A 130 14.78 18.17 21.63
C SER A 130 14.34 16.76 21.20
N ALA A 131 14.38 16.47 19.90
CA ALA A 131 14.06 15.14 19.39
C ALA A 131 15.02 14.05 19.92
N GLN A 132 16.30 14.39 20.10
CA GLN A 132 17.32 13.50 20.62
C GLN A 132 17.06 13.18 22.10
N ARG A 133 16.65 14.17 22.91
CA ARG A 133 16.24 13.97 24.31
C ARG A 133 15.06 13.01 24.43
N LEU A 134 14.11 13.03 23.48
CA LEU A 134 12.99 12.09 23.41
C LEU A 134 13.31 10.75 22.71
N GLY A 135 14.57 10.52 22.31
CA GLY A 135 14.98 9.28 21.63
C GLY A 135 14.38 9.10 20.23
N LEU A 136 13.95 10.19 19.59
CA LEU A 136 13.30 10.19 18.27
C LEU A 136 14.30 10.30 17.12
N VAL A 137 15.53 10.74 17.35
CA VAL A 137 16.50 10.97 16.28
C VAL A 137 17.17 9.67 15.85
N ARG A 138 17.38 9.55 14.54
CA ARG A 138 18.09 8.46 13.87
C ARG A 138 19.07 9.04 12.85
N SER A 139 20.03 8.22 12.45
CA SER A 139 20.97 8.48 11.37
C SER A 139 21.16 7.20 10.56
N SER A 140 21.67 7.33 9.35
CA SER A 140 21.81 6.20 8.43
C SER A 140 22.88 6.49 7.39
N ALA A 141 23.56 5.48 6.83
CA ALA A 141 24.50 5.74 5.74
C ALA A 141 23.81 5.96 4.40
N SER A 142 22.62 5.36 4.19
CA SER A 142 21.84 5.54 2.95
C SER A 142 20.36 5.17 3.13
N HIS A 143 19.53 5.62 2.19
CA HIS A 143 18.12 5.23 2.12
C HIS A 143 17.94 3.71 1.96
N ARG A 144 18.77 3.09 1.12
CA ARG A 144 18.79 1.64 0.91
C ARG A 144 19.02 0.87 2.20
N GLU A 145 20.00 1.30 2.99
CA GLU A 145 20.31 0.65 4.27
C GLU A 145 19.11 0.64 5.21
N ARG A 146 18.42 1.78 5.36
CA ARG A 146 17.23 1.92 6.22
C ARG A 146 16.07 1.00 5.82
N ILE A 147 15.87 0.82 4.52
CA ILE A 147 14.73 0.06 3.99
C ILE A 147 15.02 -1.44 3.86
N THR A 148 16.27 -1.83 3.59
CA THR A 148 16.58 -3.21 3.21
C THR A 148 17.22 -4.05 4.31
N LEU A 149 17.83 -3.42 5.32
CA LEU A 149 18.40 -4.18 6.42
C LEU A 149 17.32 -4.61 7.41
N PRO A 150 17.34 -5.88 7.86
CA PRO A 150 16.44 -6.33 8.90
C PRO A 150 16.67 -5.52 10.18
N PRO A 151 15.62 -5.34 11.00
CA PRO A 151 15.74 -4.68 12.28
C PRO A 151 16.84 -5.35 13.14
N ARG A 152 17.88 -4.59 13.51
CA ARG A 152 18.92 -5.08 14.42
C ARG A 152 18.28 -5.39 15.78
N SER A 153 18.27 -6.66 16.16
CA SER A 153 17.54 -7.20 17.32
C SER A 153 18.06 -6.74 18.69
N SER A 154 19.07 -5.86 18.75
CA SER A 154 19.80 -5.56 19.99
C SER A 154 20.03 -4.08 20.29
N SER A 155 19.48 -3.14 19.52
CA SER A 155 19.57 -1.71 19.87
C SER A 155 18.30 -1.24 20.59
N ASN A 156 18.45 -0.66 21.78
CA ASN A 156 17.39 0.06 22.51
C ASN A 156 16.75 1.22 21.71
N HIS A 157 17.31 1.56 20.55
CA HIS A 157 16.75 2.49 19.59
C HIS A 157 15.79 1.72 18.67
N GLY A 158 14.48 1.97 18.81
CA GLY A 158 13.44 1.34 17.98
C GLY A 158 13.73 1.44 16.48
N HIS A 159 13.19 0.47 15.72
CA HIS A 159 13.46 0.27 14.30
C HIS A 159 13.23 1.55 13.47
N ASP A 160 14.22 1.93 12.66
CA ASP A 160 14.15 3.10 11.79
C ASP A 160 13.72 2.73 10.36
N PHE A 161 12.60 2.03 10.29
CA PHE A 161 12.00 1.65 9.02
C PHE A 161 10.98 2.69 8.61
N PRO A 162 11.04 3.25 7.39
CA PRO A 162 10.16 4.34 7.02
C PRO A 162 8.71 3.89 7.01
N GLN A 163 7.87 4.68 7.67
CA GLN A 163 6.45 4.51 7.58
C GLN A 163 5.97 5.05 6.22
N LEU A 164 5.28 4.19 5.47
CA LEU A 164 4.59 4.65 4.28
C LEU A 164 3.55 5.69 4.68
N LEU A 165 3.59 6.82 3.97
CA LEU A 165 2.71 7.95 4.25
C LEU A 165 1.26 7.65 3.79
N PHE A 166 1.10 6.79 2.78
CA PHE A 166 -0.19 6.27 2.38
C PHE A 166 -0.61 5.05 3.20
N ARG A 167 -1.92 4.87 3.30
CA ARG A 167 -2.53 3.66 3.86
C ARG A 167 -3.04 2.76 2.72
N PRO A 168 -3.00 1.44 2.88
CA PRO A 168 -3.72 0.54 1.99
C PRO A 168 -5.23 0.76 2.18
N SER A 169 -6.04 0.19 1.29
CA SER A 169 -7.47 0.06 1.56
C SER A 169 -7.69 -0.78 2.83
N ASN A 170 -8.75 -0.48 3.58
CA ASN A 170 -9.10 -1.22 4.79
C ASN A 170 -9.32 -2.72 4.50
N ALA A 171 -9.91 -3.03 3.34
CA ALA A 171 -10.12 -4.39 2.86
C ALA A 171 -8.81 -5.16 2.66
N VAL A 172 -7.81 -4.52 2.03
CA VAL A 172 -6.46 -5.09 1.85
C VAL A 172 -5.81 -5.33 3.21
N HIS A 173 -5.83 -4.32 4.08
CA HIS A 173 -5.25 -4.43 5.43
C HIS A 173 -5.80 -5.64 6.19
N ARG A 174 -7.13 -5.80 6.26
CA ARG A 174 -7.77 -6.94 6.95
C ARG A 174 -7.38 -8.28 6.35
N SER A 175 -7.41 -8.39 5.02
CA SER A 175 -7.18 -9.65 4.30
C SER A 175 -5.73 -10.11 4.41
N VAL A 176 -4.77 -9.19 4.30
CA VAL A 176 -3.34 -9.48 4.42
C VAL A 176 -3.00 -9.94 5.83
N LEU A 177 -3.48 -9.25 6.86
CA LEU A 177 -3.25 -9.67 8.25
C LEU A 177 -3.86 -11.04 8.54
N ASN A 178 -5.07 -11.33 8.06
CA ASN A 178 -5.67 -12.66 8.18
C ASN A 178 -4.78 -13.74 7.53
N LEU A 179 -4.34 -13.53 6.29
CA LEU A 179 -3.46 -14.47 5.59
C LEU A 179 -2.11 -14.68 6.29
N GLU A 180 -1.52 -13.62 6.84
CA GLU A 180 -0.26 -13.69 7.59
C GLU A 180 -0.39 -14.45 8.91
N THR A 181 -1.55 -14.37 9.58
CA THR A 181 -1.82 -15.10 10.83
C THR A 181 -2.15 -16.58 10.61
N ASN A 182 -2.50 -16.99 9.40
CA ASN A 182 -2.90 -18.36 9.13
C ASN A 182 -1.68 -19.28 9.07
N THR A 183 -1.55 -20.17 10.07
CA THR A 183 -0.36 -20.99 10.34
C THR A 183 -0.24 -22.22 9.45
N HIS A 184 -1.24 -22.53 8.61
CA HIS A 184 -1.30 -23.81 7.88
C HIS A 184 -0.39 -23.92 6.65
N ARG A 185 0.56 -22.99 6.47
CA ARG A 185 1.49 -23.02 5.34
C ARG A 185 2.88 -22.64 5.80
N ASP A 186 3.91 -23.13 5.14
CA ASP A 186 5.25 -22.55 5.22
C ASP A 186 5.55 -21.92 3.86
N GLY A 187 6.21 -20.76 3.84
CA GLY A 187 6.66 -20.13 2.59
C GLY A 187 6.12 -18.72 2.34
N ALA A 188 6.61 -18.16 1.22
CA ALA A 188 6.27 -16.82 0.74
C ALA A 188 4.86 -16.79 0.12
N LEU A 189 4.14 -15.71 0.38
CA LEU A 189 2.81 -15.44 -0.14
C LEU A 189 2.90 -14.64 -1.44
N ARG A 190 2.03 -14.94 -2.41
CA ARG A 190 1.99 -14.21 -3.69
C ARG A 190 0.70 -13.39 -3.83
N VAL A 191 0.84 -12.13 -4.24
CA VAL A 191 -0.28 -11.22 -4.53
C VAL A 191 -0.32 -10.80 -6.00
N LEU A 192 -1.52 -10.77 -6.58
CA LEU A 192 -1.80 -10.14 -7.87
C LEU A 192 -2.68 -8.90 -7.64
N ASP A 193 -2.22 -7.73 -8.05
CA ASP A 193 -2.97 -6.47 -7.95
C ASP A 193 -3.50 -6.05 -9.32
N LEU A 194 -4.79 -6.29 -9.58
CA LEU A 194 -5.47 -5.96 -10.83
C LEU A 194 -6.05 -4.54 -10.75
N GLY A 195 -5.65 -3.68 -11.69
CA GLY A 195 -5.95 -2.25 -11.60
C GLY A 195 -5.11 -1.57 -10.51
N CYS A 196 -3.83 -1.93 -10.42
CA CYS A 196 -2.97 -1.54 -9.30
C CYS A 196 -2.73 -0.03 -9.18
N GLY A 197 -3.03 0.75 -10.23
CA GLY A 197 -2.82 2.18 -10.24
C GLY A 197 -1.35 2.55 -10.04
N ALA A 198 -1.08 3.30 -8.97
CA ALA A 198 0.29 3.63 -8.54
C ALA A 198 0.89 2.58 -7.59
N ALA A 199 0.31 1.37 -7.52
CA ALA A 199 0.75 0.24 -6.71
C ALA A 199 0.83 0.50 -5.19
N ARG A 200 -0.04 1.36 -4.63
CA ARG A 200 -0.03 1.63 -3.18
C ARG A 200 -0.30 0.38 -2.36
N ASP A 201 -1.37 -0.36 -2.67
CA ASP A 201 -1.74 -1.55 -1.93
C ASP A 201 -0.67 -2.64 -2.07
N LEU A 202 -0.21 -2.92 -3.30
CA LEU A 202 0.92 -3.81 -3.56
C LEU A 202 2.18 -3.41 -2.78
N ALA A 203 2.61 -2.15 -2.87
CA ALA A 203 3.79 -1.66 -2.15
C ALA A 203 3.65 -1.80 -0.64
N TRP A 204 2.47 -1.53 -0.07
CA TRP A 204 2.21 -1.71 1.36
C TRP A 204 2.32 -3.17 1.82
N ILE A 205 1.81 -4.10 1.00
CA ILE A 205 1.91 -5.53 1.27
C ILE A 205 3.38 -5.94 1.31
N LEU A 206 4.13 -5.65 0.25
CA LEU A 206 5.52 -6.08 0.09
C LEU A 206 6.46 -5.40 1.10
N HIS A 207 6.35 -4.08 1.26
CA HIS A 207 7.17 -3.30 2.19
C HIS A 207 6.91 -3.72 3.63
N GLY A 208 5.64 -3.82 4.02
CA GLY A 208 5.31 -4.15 5.39
C GLY A 208 5.61 -5.60 5.76
N SER A 209 5.80 -6.52 4.80
CA SER A 209 6.25 -7.89 5.12
C SER A 209 7.69 -7.93 5.64
N ARG A 210 8.45 -6.83 5.54
CA ARG A 210 9.77 -6.69 6.16
C ARG A 210 9.69 -6.38 7.66
N THR A 211 8.57 -5.83 8.13
CA THR A 211 8.45 -5.28 9.48
C THR A 211 7.30 -5.86 10.29
N ARG A 212 6.27 -6.39 9.64
CA ARG A 212 5.19 -7.07 10.34
C ARG A 212 5.75 -8.32 11.05
N PRO A 213 5.30 -8.66 12.27
CA PRO A 213 5.83 -9.78 13.04
C PRO A 213 5.70 -11.16 12.38
N SER A 214 4.92 -11.29 11.31
CA SER A 214 4.78 -12.55 10.60
C SER A 214 6.09 -12.96 9.94
N SER A 215 6.45 -14.25 10.01
CA SER A 215 7.56 -14.82 9.26
C SER A 215 7.31 -14.94 7.75
N ARG A 216 6.24 -14.33 7.24
CA ARG A 216 5.81 -14.43 5.84
C ARG A 216 6.41 -13.31 5.01
N THR A 217 7.16 -13.68 3.98
CA THR A 217 7.50 -12.76 2.89
C THR A 217 6.37 -12.70 1.88
N TRP A 218 6.12 -11.53 1.31
CA TRP A 218 5.26 -11.37 0.14
C TRP A 218 6.05 -11.10 -1.14
N THR A 219 5.61 -11.68 -2.25
CA THR A 219 5.97 -11.25 -3.61
C THR A 219 4.71 -10.90 -4.38
N GLY A 220 4.83 -10.12 -5.46
CA GLY A 220 3.61 -9.80 -6.19
C GLY A 220 3.77 -9.19 -7.56
N VAL A 221 2.66 -9.20 -8.29
CA VAL A 221 2.53 -8.69 -9.66
C VAL A 221 1.48 -7.59 -9.66
N GLY A 222 1.78 -6.45 -10.28
CA GLY A 222 0.80 -5.39 -10.52
C GLY A 222 0.41 -5.33 -11.99
N VAL A 223 -0.87 -5.10 -12.28
CA VAL A 223 -1.39 -4.96 -13.63
C VAL A 223 -2.24 -3.69 -13.71
N ASP A 224 -2.03 -2.87 -14.73
CA ASP A 224 -2.88 -1.70 -15.00
C ASP A 224 -2.91 -1.39 -16.51
N ASN A 225 -4.00 -0.76 -16.98
CA ASN A 225 -4.13 -0.38 -18.39
C ASN A 225 -3.56 1.01 -18.69
N TRP A 226 -3.25 1.80 -17.67
CA TRP A 226 -2.75 3.15 -17.83
C TRP A 226 -1.24 3.23 -17.63
N LYS A 227 -0.50 3.22 -18.73
CA LYS A 227 0.97 3.24 -18.70
C LYS A 227 1.59 4.34 -17.82
N ALA A 228 0.94 5.51 -17.73
CA ALA A 228 1.44 6.61 -16.90
C ALA A 228 1.36 6.29 -15.40
N VAL A 229 0.34 5.55 -14.94
CA VAL A 229 0.26 5.16 -13.52
C VAL A 229 1.25 4.06 -13.19
N LEU A 230 1.50 3.14 -14.13
CA LEU A 230 2.56 2.14 -13.99
C LEU A 230 3.95 2.75 -13.87
N LYS A 231 4.23 3.89 -14.49
CA LYS A 231 5.50 4.62 -14.26
C LYS A 231 5.63 5.11 -12.82
N ARG A 232 4.53 5.60 -12.22
CA ARG A 232 4.51 6.00 -10.80
C ARG A 232 4.60 4.80 -9.87
N ALA A 233 3.95 3.69 -10.22
CA ALA A 233 4.09 2.42 -9.52
C ALA A 233 5.54 1.94 -9.55
N GLN A 234 6.20 1.96 -10.71
CA GLN A 234 7.60 1.57 -10.85
C GLN A 234 8.51 2.43 -9.97
N GLN A 235 8.29 3.76 -9.97
CA GLN A 235 9.03 4.67 -9.09
C GLN A 235 8.84 4.31 -7.61
N LEU A 236 7.62 3.97 -7.17
CA LEU A 236 7.34 3.58 -5.79
C LEU A 236 8.04 2.27 -5.42
N ILE A 237 7.99 1.28 -6.32
CA ILE A 237 8.66 0.00 -6.14
C ILE A 237 10.20 0.18 -6.08
N GLU A 238 10.75 1.09 -6.87
CA GLU A 238 12.19 1.43 -6.88
C GLU A 238 12.62 2.14 -5.59
N ASP A 239 11.89 3.16 -5.16
CA ASP A 239 12.19 3.91 -3.93
C ASP A 239 12.15 3.00 -2.68
N LEU A 240 11.29 1.99 -2.71
CA LEU A 240 11.19 0.98 -1.63
C LEU A 240 12.13 -0.22 -1.82
N TYR A 241 13.01 -0.21 -2.83
CA TYR A 241 13.91 -1.31 -3.16
C TYR A 241 13.21 -2.67 -3.27
N LEU A 242 12.02 -2.67 -3.89
CA LEU A 242 11.20 -3.84 -4.13
C LEU A 242 11.40 -4.42 -5.53
N ASN A 243 12.21 -3.81 -6.39
CA ASN A 243 12.43 -4.24 -7.78
C ASN A 243 13.48 -5.33 -7.98
N SER A 244 14.23 -5.70 -6.94
CA SER A 244 15.37 -6.60 -7.03
C SER A 244 15.19 -7.80 -6.11
N ARG A 245 15.37 -9.01 -6.64
CA ARG A 245 15.58 -10.20 -5.79
C ARG A 245 16.92 -10.01 -5.08
N GLN A 246 16.86 -9.57 -3.83
CA GLN A 246 18.08 -9.45 -3.03
C GLN A 246 18.55 -10.86 -2.65
N PRO A 247 19.80 -11.25 -2.96
CA PRO A 247 20.37 -12.45 -2.39
C PRO A 247 20.52 -12.21 -0.89
N VAL A 248 19.79 -12.99 -0.09
CA VAL A 248 19.89 -12.93 1.36
C VAL A 248 21.30 -13.41 1.74
N LEU A 249 22.12 -12.50 2.27
CA LEU A 249 23.52 -12.75 2.65
C LEU A 249 23.65 -13.60 3.94
N SER A 250 22.58 -14.20 4.47
CA SER A 250 22.63 -15.06 5.65
C SER A 250 22.44 -16.53 5.30
N SER A 251 23.44 -17.34 5.66
CA SER A 251 23.46 -18.80 5.57
C SER A 251 22.50 -19.52 6.55
N GLN A 252 21.54 -18.80 7.13
CA GLN A 252 20.54 -19.35 8.03
C GLN A 252 19.15 -18.84 7.63
N ALA A 253 18.29 -19.80 7.28
CA ALA A 253 16.88 -19.69 6.89
C ALA A 253 16.57 -19.05 5.51
N SER A 254 16.05 -19.92 4.65
CA SER A 254 15.55 -19.80 3.28
C SER A 254 14.35 -18.86 3.08
N SER A 255 14.32 -17.68 3.71
CA SER A 255 13.26 -16.70 3.50
C SER A 255 13.65 -15.77 2.36
N ALA A 256 13.05 -15.93 1.18
CA ALA A 256 13.18 -14.95 0.11
C ALA A 256 12.85 -13.53 0.63
N ALA A 257 13.54 -12.50 0.15
CA ALA A 257 13.19 -11.11 0.44
C ALA A 257 11.91 -10.71 -0.32
N PRO A 258 11.10 -9.77 0.19
CA PRO A 258 9.93 -9.31 -0.55
C PRO A 258 10.34 -8.52 -1.78
N PHE A 259 9.65 -8.78 -2.90
CA PHE A 259 9.90 -8.07 -4.15
C PHE A 259 8.65 -8.05 -5.05
N CYS A 260 8.54 -7.00 -5.86
CA CYS A 260 7.60 -6.90 -6.95
C CYS A 260 8.20 -7.67 -8.14
N GLU A 261 7.53 -8.74 -8.54
CA GLU A 261 7.95 -9.60 -9.64
C GLU A 261 7.88 -8.85 -10.96
N LYS A 262 6.73 -8.22 -11.23
CA LYS A 262 6.46 -7.48 -12.46
C LYS A 262 5.39 -6.40 -12.24
N LEU A 263 5.51 -5.32 -13.02
CA LEU A 263 4.44 -4.36 -13.30
C LEU A 263 4.10 -4.48 -14.78
N LEU A 264 2.88 -4.95 -15.07
CA LEU A 264 2.47 -5.36 -16.41
C LEU A 264 1.44 -4.39 -16.98
N TRP A 265 1.65 -3.97 -18.23
CA TRP A 265 0.73 -3.09 -18.94
C TRP A 265 -0.25 -3.91 -19.77
N ALA A 266 -1.49 -4.02 -19.29
CA ALA A 266 -2.55 -4.79 -19.94
C ALA A 266 -3.93 -4.18 -19.68
N LYS A 267 -4.90 -4.52 -20.53
CA LYS A 267 -6.31 -4.18 -20.31
C LYS A 267 -7.16 -5.45 -20.22
N CYS A 268 -8.29 -5.35 -19.54
CA CYS A 268 -9.31 -6.38 -19.60
C CYS A 268 -10.13 -6.20 -20.89
N SER A 269 -10.31 -7.26 -21.67
CA SER A 269 -11.23 -7.27 -22.81
C SER A 269 -12.67 -7.53 -22.35
N ASP A 270 -13.62 -7.21 -23.21
CA ASP A 270 -15.04 -7.45 -22.97
C ASP A 270 -15.37 -8.97 -22.94
N ASP A 271 -14.55 -9.79 -23.60
CA ASP A 271 -14.62 -11.26 -23.58
C ASP A 271 -13.97 -11.87 -22.33
N GLY A 272 -13.52 -11.03 -21.40
CA GLY A 272 -13.01 -11.45 -20.11
C GLY A 272 -11.61 -12.00 -20.15
N PHE A 273 -10.76 -11.52 -21.07
CA PHE A 273 -9.33 -11.84 -21.11
C PHE A 273 -8.48 -10.65 -20.69
N LEU A 274 -7.24 -10.93 -20.32
CA LEU A 274 -6.21 -9.94 -20.11
C LEU A 274 -5.40 -9.81 -21.40
N GLU A 275 -5.47 -8.64 -22.03
CA GLU A 275 -4.74 -8.33 -23.26
C GLU A 275 -3.48 -7.52 -22.92
N PRO A 276 -2.27 -8.10 -23.07
CA PRO A 276 -1.04 -7.33 -22.92
C PRO A 276 -0.96 -6.21 -23.96
N LEU A 277 -0.36 -5.09 -23.55
CA LEU A 277 -0.26 -3.88 -24.37
C LEU A 277 1.20 -3.54 -24.68
N THR A 278 1.47 -3.19 -25.94
CA THR A 278 2.77 -2.71 -26.43
C THR A 278 2.70 -1.28 -26.96
N GLY A 279 3.86 -0.64 -27.16
CA GLY A 279 3.95 0.68 -27.81
C GLY A 279 3.70 1.87 -26.89
N THR A 280 3.02 2.90 -27.40
CA THR A 280 2.78 4.19 -26.74
C THR A 280 1.29 4.56 -26.73
N GLY A 281 0.93 5.65 -26.06
CA GLY A 281 -0.46 6.13 -26.01
C GLY A 281 -1.39 5.11 -25.34
N LYS A 282 -2.44 4.69 -26.07
CA LYS A 282 -3.42 3.69 -25.60
C LYS A 282 -2.92 2.25 -25.66
N GLY A 283 -1.76 2.02 -26.25
CA GLY A 283 -1.19 0.68 -26.45
C GLY A 283 -1.87 -0.09 -27.58
N LYS A 284 -1.13 -1.02 -28.16
CA LYS A 284 -1.65 -2.03 -29.08
C LYS A 284 -1.76 -3.36 -28.34
N SER A 285 -2.93 -3.97 -28.36
CA SER A 285 -3.13 -5.32 -27.80
C SER A 285 -2.32 -6.34 -28.60
N ILE A 286 -1.65 -7.24 -27.88
CA ILE A 286 -1.17 -8.50 -28.43
C ILE A 286 -2.14 -9.61 -28.03
N GLN A 287 -2.42 -10.52 -28.96
CA GLN A 287 -3.43 -11.57 -28.81
C GLN A 287 -2.80 -12.97 -28.79
N THR A 288 -1.58 -13.12 -29.28
CA THR A 288 -0.86 -14.39 -29.28
C THR A 288 0.63 -14.19 -29.01
N ALA A 289 1.32 -15.29 -28.70
CA ALA A 289 2.78 -15.30 -28.58
C ALA A 289 3.51 -14.85 -29.85
N SER A 290 2.92 -15.04 -31.04
CA SER A 290 3.55 -14.63 -32.31
C SER A 290 3.55 -13.11 -32.51
N ASP A 291 2.72 -12.36 -31.79
CA ASP A 291 2.68 -10.90 -31.88
C ASP A 291 3.89 -10.27 -31.17
N ASP A 292 4.28 -10.82 -30.02
CA ASP A 292 5.44 -10.41 -29.22
C ASP A 292 5.78 -11.53 -28.23
N GLU A 293 6.69 -12.42 -28.62
CA GLU A 293 7.04 -13.63 -27.86
C GLU A 293 7.64 -13.30 -26.49
N GLN A 294 8.46 -12.24 -26.43
CA GLN A 294 9.09 -11.81 -25.20
C GLN A 294 8.04 -11.31 -24.21
N LEU A 295 7.19 -10.36 -24.63
CA LEU A 295 6.16 -9.82 -23.75
C LEU A 295 5.19 -10.92 -23.32
N TRP A 296 4.75 -11.78 -24.23
CA TRP A 296 3.89 -12.92 -23.91
C TRP A 296 4.51 -13.81 -22.84
N GLY A 297 5.80 -14.15 -22.99
CA GLY A 297 6.58 -14.91 -22.03
C GLY A 297 6.60 -14.29 -20.63
N GLU A 298 6.61 -12.95 -20.51
CA GLU A 298 6.55 -12.28 -19.21
C GLU A 298 5.23 -12.54 -18.46
N TYR A 299 4.11 -12.59 -19.16
CA TYR A 299 2.80 -12.89 -18.55
C TYR A 299 2.70 -14.36 -18.14
N LEU A 300 3.24 -15.26 -18.97
CA LEU A 300 3.32 -16.68 -18.62
C LEU A 300 4.19 -16.89 -17.37
N GLN A 301 5.36 -16.26 -17.31
CA GLN A 301 6.26 -16.32 -16.14
C GLN A 301 5.64 -15.71 -14.88
N ALA A 302 4.79 -14.70 -15.01
CA ALA A 302 4.03 -14.13 -13.91
C ALA A 302 2.91 -15.05 -13.38
N GLY A 303 2.59 -16.14 -14.10
CA GLY A 303 1.51 -17.07 -13.78
C GLY A 303 0.14 -16.62 -14.30
N LEU A 304 0.09 -15.75 -15.30
CA LEU A 304 -1.16 -15.16 -15.83
C LEU A 304 -1.72 -15.89 -17.05
N ALA A 305 -1.15 -17.03 -17.43
CA ALA A 305 -1.59 -17.80 -18.60
C ALA A 305 -3.12 -18.02 -18.68
N PRO A 306 -3.85 -18.36 -17.60
CA PRO A 306 -5.31 -18.56 -17.64
C PRO A 306 -6.13 -17.31 -17.99
N LEU A 307 -5.52 -16.12 -17.94
CA LEU A 307 -6.16 -14.87 -18.34
C LEU A 307 -5.86 -14.48 -19.78
N LEU A 308 -4.87 -15.09 -20.43
CA LEU A 308 -4.47 -14.71 -21.78
C LEU A 308 -5.42 -15.29 -22.84
N PRO A 309 -5.69 -14.56 -23.93
CA PRO A 309 -6.45 -15.10 -25.06
C PRO A 309 -5.69 -16.27 -25.72
N GLY A 310 -6.41 -17.31 -26.15
CA GLY A 310 -5.81 -18.43 -26.89
C GLY A 310 -4.86 -19.34 -26.10
N ALA A 311 -4.69 -19.12 -24.79
CA ALA A 311 -4.08 -20.14 -23.92
C ALA A 311 -5.08 -21.31 -23.84
N ASP A 312 -4.84 -22.38 -24.61
CA ASP A 312 -5.66 -23.58 -24.55
C ASP A 312 -5.76 -24.05 -23.08
N ASN A 313 -6.98 -24.29 -22.61
CA ASN A 313 -7.26 -24.86 -21.28
C ASN A 313 -6.68 -26.28 -21.08
N GLY A 314 -5.83 -26.76 -22.01
CA GLY A 314 -5.41 -28.15 -22.18
C GLY A 314 -4.03 -28.51 -21.64
N GLU A 315 -3.21 -27.55 -21.21
CA GLU A 315 -1.98 -27.87 -20.47
C GLU A 315 -2.00 -27.19 -19.09
N GLU A 316 -2.49 -27.95 -18.11
CA GLU A 316 -2.42 -27.68 -16.67
C GLU A 316 -0.97 -27.72 -16.13
N SER A 317 -0.01 -27.14 -16.86
CA SER A 317 1.38 -26.99 -16.41
C SER A 317 1.61 -25.71 -15.62
N ASN A 318 0.56 -25.05 -15.11
CA ASN A 318 0.77 -24.05 -14.08
C ASN A 318 1.07 -24.79 -12.77
N SER A 319 2.35 -24.88 -12.43
CA SER A 319 2.75 -25.39 -11.12
C SER A 319 1.96 -24.63 -10.05
N VAL A 320 1.60 -25.31 -8.96
CA VAL A 320 0.91 -24.69 -7.81
C VAL A 320 1.67 -23.44 -7.32
N ASP A 321 2.98 -23.40 -7.55
CA ASP A 321 3.84 -22.27 -7.21
C ASP A 321 3.54 -21.00 -8.02
N ALA A 322 2.96 -21.11 -9.23
CA ALA A 322 2.57 -19.98 -10.07
C ALA A 322 1.22 -19.34 -9.70
N LYS A 323 0.42 -19.99 -8.84
CA LYS A 323 -0.86 -19.44 -8.35
C LYS A 323 -0.65 -18.39 -7.25
N PHE A 324 -1.69 -17.61 -6.96
CA PHE A 324 -1.68 -16.51 -5.99
C PHE A 324 -2.42 -16.88 -4.71
N ASP A 325 -1.94 -16.33 -3.58
CA ASP A 325 -2.61 -16.41 -2.28
C ASP A 325 -3.60 -15.26 -2.10
N LEU A 326 -3.40 -14.15 -2.81
CA LEU A 326 -4.28 -12.99 -2.80
C LEU A 326 -4.39 -12.39 -4.20
N ILE A 327 -5.62 -12.15 -4.68
CA ILE A 327 -5.88 -11.33 -5.87
C ILE A 327 -6.67 -10.11 -5.42
N LEU A 328 -6.20 -8.92 -5.79
CA LEU A 328 -6.82 -7.64 -5.44
C LEU A 328 -7.56 -7.07 -6.66
N CYS A 329 -8.80 -6.65 -6.43
CA CYS A 329 -9.61 -5.85 -7.34
C CYS A 329 -10.16 -4.66 -6.53
N ILE A 330 -9.32 -3.63 -6.32
CA ILE A 330 -9.62 -2.49 -5.44
C ILE A 330 -9.94 -1.25 -6.26
N ARG A 331 -11.17 -0.73 -6.13
CA ARG A 331 -11.75 0.31 -6.99
C ARG A 331 -11.64 -0.01 -8.49
N PHE A 332 -11.59 -1.31 -8.79
CA PHE A 332 -11.50 -1.87 -10.11
C PHE A 332 -12.43 -3.08 -10.17
N HIS A 333 -13.44 -3.04 -11.06
CA HIS A 333 -14.46 -4.08 -11.18
C HIS A 333 -14.45 -4.69 -12.58
N PRO A 334 -13.49 -5.59 -12.89
CA PRO A 334 -13.34 -6.17 -14.22
C PRO A 334 -14.34 -7.31 -14.45
N ARG A 335 -15.64 -6.97 -14.52
CA ARG A 335 -16.77 -7.90 -14.53
C ARG A 335 -16.59 -9.10 -15.46
N ALA A 336 -16.11 -8.85 -16.68
CA ALA A 336 -15.86 -9.89 -17.68
C ALA A 336 -14.70 -10.83 -17.32
N LEU A 337 -13.67 -10.32 -16.64
CA LEU A 337 -12.49 -11.10 -16.24
C LEU A 337 -12.74 -11.95 -14.98
N LEU A 338 -13.63 -11.50 -14.07
CA LEU A 338 -13.89 -12.15 -12.78
C LEU A 338 -14.10 -13.67 -12.88
N PRO A 339 -14.90 -14.21 -13.82
CA PRO A 339 -15.10 -15.66 -13.95
C PRO A 339 -13.81 -16.47 -14.10
N ARG A 340 -12.74 -15.88 -14.66
CA ARG A 340 -11.46 -16.57 -14.88
C ARG A 340 -10.53 -16.57 -13.67
N LEU A 341 -10.70 -15.64 -12.74
CA LEU A 341 -9.77 -15.48 -11.61
C LEU A 341 -9.67 -16.72 -10.73
N SER A 342 -10.69 -17.59 -10.72
CA SER A 342 -10.70 -18.82 -9.94
C SER A 342 -9.57 -19.80 -10.27
N HIS A 343 -9.05 -19.75 -11.50
CA HIS A 343 -7.94 -20.58 -11.99
C HIS A 343 -6.58 -20.15 -11.44
N LEU A 344 -6.47 -18.88 -11.06
CA LEU A 344 -5.22 -18.27 -10.58
C LEU A 344 -5.00 -18.44 -9.08
N VAL A 345 -6.03 -18.82 -8.33
CA VAL A 345 -6.00 -18.79 -6.86
C VAL A 345 -5.65 -20.16 -6.29
N ARG A 346 -4.67 -20.18 -5.39
CA ARG A 346 -4.31 -21.36 -4.60
C ARG A 346 -5.47 -21.76 -3.69
N ILE A 347 -5.53 -23.03 -3.30
CA ILE A 347 -6.40 -23.45 -2.18
C ILE A 347 -6.10 -22.54 -0.98
N GLY A 348 -7.09 -22.13 -0.20
CA GLY A 348 -6.95 -21.20 0.90
C GLY A 348 -6.70 -19.74 0.51
N GLY A 349 -6.42 -19.45 -0.77
CA GLY A 349 -6.23 -18.09 -1.26
C GLY A 349 -7.54 -17.30 -1.40
N ILE A 350 -7.41 -15.99 -1.58
CA ILE A 350 -8.50 -15.03 -1.57
C ILE A 350 -8.55 -14.24 -2.88
N VAL A 351 -9.75 -14.05 -3.45
CA VAL A 351 -10.05 -12.93 -4.34
C VAL A 351 -10.73 -11.84 -3.51
N LEU A 352 -10.10 -10.68 -3.41
CA LEU A 352 -10.61 -9.52 -2.70
C LEU A 352 -11.18 -8.52 -3.69
N LEU A 353 -12.50 -8.40 -3.72
CA LEU A 353 -13.20 -7.39 -4.52
C LEU A 353 -13.67 -6.26 -3.62
N SER A 354 -13.22 -5.03 -3.88
CA SER A 354 -13.58 -3.86 -3.08
C SER A 354 -13.91 -2.70 -4.01
N HIS A 355 -15.19 -2.44 -4.24
CA HIS A 355 -15.63 -1.48 -5.26
C HIS A 355 -16.96 -0.80 -4.89
N PHE A 356 -17.28 0.27 -5.61
CA PHE A 356 -18.56 0.95 -5.51
C PHE A 356 -19.72 -0.02 -5.75
N VAL A 357 -20.85 0.24 -5.08
CA VAL A 357 -21.96 -0.72 -4.95
C VAL A 357 -23.30 -0.04 -5.17
N THR A 358 -24.20 -0.73 -5.85
CA THR A 358 -25.64 -0.44 -5.82
C THR A 358 -26.23 -1.18 -4.63
N LEU A 359 -26.62 -0.44 -3.59
CA LEU A 359 -27.13 -1.01 -2.35
C LEU A 359 -28.57 -1.48 -2.51
N SER A 360 -28.89 -2.65 -1.95
CA SER A 360 -30.28 -2.98 -1.62
C SER A 360 -30.82 -2.06 -0.51
N GLU A 361 -32.14 -2.00 -0.33
CA GLU A 361 -32.76 -1.19 0.72
C GLU A 361 -32.23 -1.57 2.12
N ALA A 362 -32.13 -2.87 2.42
CA ALA A 362 -31.58 -3.37 3.67
C ALA A 362 -30.09 -3.03 3.86
N GLU A 363 -29.27 -3.14 2.81
CA GLU A 363 -27.86 -2.74 2.86
C GLU A 363 -27.71 -1.22 3.04
N ARG A 364 -28.62 -0.43 2.45
CA ARG A 364 -28.66 1.03 2.60
C ARG A 364 -28.93 1.43 4.04
N GLU A 365 -29.95 0.83 4.67
CA GLU A 365 -30.27 1.05 6.08
C GLU A 365 -29.10 0.67 6.99
N ALA A 366 -28.52 -0.52 6.78
CA ALA A 366 -27.37 -0.98 7.55
C ALA A 366 -26.15 -0.05 7.40
N ALA A 367 -25.87 0.44 6.19
CA ALA A 367 -24.77 1.36 5.93
C ALA A 367 -24.97 2.72 6.62
N ILE A 368 -26.19 3.28 6.60
CA ILE A 368 -26.53 4.53 7.29
C ILE A 368 -26.34 4.38 8.79
N GLN A 369 -26.77 3.25 9.37
CA GLN A 369 -26.63 2.99 10.80
C GLN A 369 -25.17 2.82 11.22
N ALA A 370 -24.38 2.04 10.45
CA ALA A 370 -22.99 1.77 10.77
C ALA A 370 -22.06 2.97 10.49
N HIS A 371 -22.37 3.75 9.46
CA HIS A 371 -21.57 4.87 9.00
C HIS A 371 -22.42 6.13 8.73
N PRO A 372 -22.93 6.81 9.78
CA PRO A 372 -23.80 7.99 9.63
C PRO A 372 -23.20 9.16 8.85
N GLN A 373 -21.86 9.21 8.72
CA GLN A 373 -21.13 10.25 8.00
C GLN A 373 -20.72 9.83 6.58
N ALA A 374 -21.05 8.61 6.16
CA ALA A 374 -20.69 8.13 4.83
C ALA A 374 -21.62 8.70 3.76
N THR A 375 -21.06 8.97 2.59
CA THR A 375 -21.82 9.30 1.39
C THR A 375 -22.36 8.01 0.79
N ILE A 376 -23.64 7.75 1.04
CA ILE A 376 -24.35 6.55 0.59
C ILE A 376 -24.76 6.68 -0.88
N ASP A 377 -25.27 7.86 -1.24
CA ASP A 377 -25.75 8.17 -2.58
C ASP A 377 -24.68 9.00 -3.31
N TYR A 378 -24.21 8.51 -4.44
CA TYR A 378 -23.20 9.16 -5.29
C TYR A 378 -23.47 8.86 -6.76
N ASP A 379 -23.01 9.73 -7.66
CA ASP A 379 -23.28 9.62 -9.10
C ASP A 379 -22.21 8.82 -9.85
N SER A 380 -20.95 8.91 -9.42
CA SER A 380 -19.81 8.30 -10.10
C SER A 380 -19.14 7.24 -9.23
N PRO A 381 -18.81 6.05 -9.76
CA PRO A 381 -19.14 5.56 -11.11
C PRO A 381 -20.67 5.39 -11.28
N PRO A 382 -21.19 5.40 -12.51
CA PRO A 382 -22.63 5.21 -12.74
C PRO A 382 -23.09 3.82 -12.27
N PRO A 383 -24.39 3.61 -11.98
CA PRO A 383 -24.90 2.39 -11.39
C PRO A 383 -24.44 1.09 -12.07
N GLU A 384 -24.39 1.05 -13.40
CA GLU A 384 -23.93 -0.09 -14.20
C GLU A 384 -22.46 -0.46 -13.97
N GLY A 385 -21.64 0.50 -13.56
CA GLY A 385 -20.23 0.31 -13.22
C GLY A 385 -19.99 -0.16 -11.78
N ARG A 386 -21.06 -0.38 -11.00
CA ARG A 386 -21.01 -0.80 -9.59
C ARG A 386 -21.24 -2.31 -9.45
N ILE A 387 -20.89 -2.83 -8.29
CA ILE A 387 -21.33 -4.15 -7.84
C ILE A 387 -22.84 -4.10 -7.65
N GLN A 388 -23.56 -5.04 -8.26
CA GLN A 388 -25.02 -5.14 -8.15
C GLN A 388 -25.43 -6.13 -7.04
N PRO A 389 -26.65 -6.00 -6.49
CA PRO A 389 -27.22 -7.02 -5.61
C PRO A 389 -27.22 -8.41 -6.26
N GLY A 390 -26.78 -9.44 -5.53
CA GLY A 390 -26.75 -10.83 -6.01
C GLY A 390 -25.60 -11.17 -6.98
N GLU A 391 -24.80 -10.19 -7.40
CA GLU A 391 -23.72 -10.41 -8.37
C GLU A 391 -22.61 -11.30 -7.81
N ILE A 392 -22.25 -11.11 -6.55
CA ILE A 392 -21.19 -11.83 -5.87
C ILE A 392 -21.57 -13.30 -5.69
N GLU A 393 -22.81 -13.54 -5.26
CA GLU A 393 -23.40 -14.85 -5.08
C GLU A 393 -23.47 -15.61 -6.42
N SER A 394 -23.84 -14.89 -7.50
CA SER A 394 -23.85 -15.44 -8.85
C SER A 394 -22.46 -15.82 -9.35
N LEU A 395 -21.45 -14.98 -9.08
CA LEU A 395 -20.05 -15.27 -9.41
C LEU A 395 -19.55 -16.53 -8.70
N ILE A 396 -19.81 -16.65 -7.40
CA ILE A 396 -19.45 -17.84 -6.61
C ILE A 396 -20.19 -19.07 -7.11
N GLY A 397 -21.49 -18.94 -7.42
CA GLY A 397 -22.29 -20.01 -8.03
C GLY A 397 -21.66 -20.51 -9.34
N ALA A 398 -21.23 -19.59 -10.21
CA ALA A 398 -20.53 -19.93 -11.45
C ALA A 398 -19.18 -20.62 -11.18
N TRP A 399 -18.38 -20.12 -10.23
CA TRP A 399 -17.11 -20.76 -9.87
C TRP A 399 -17.29 -22.17 -9.27
N ASN A 400 -18.33 -22.38 -8.46
CA ASN A 400 -18.63 -23.67 -7.85
C ASN A 400 -19.25 -24.67 -8.83
N ALA A 401 -19.99 -24.18 -9.84
CA ALA A 401 -20.51 -25.00 -10.92
C ALA A 401 -19.43 -25.37 -11.94
N SER A 402 -18.39 -24.55 -12.06
CA SER A 402 -17.25 -24.80 -12.93
C SER A 402 -16.47 -26.02 -12.45
N ALA A 403 -16.43 -27.10 -13.23
CA ALA A 403 -15.78 -28.37 -12.90
C ALA A 403 -14.24 -28.31 -12.83
N VAL A 404 -13.66 -27.11 -12.76
CA VAL A 404 -12.23 -26.81 -12.94
C VAL A 404 -11.36 -27.52 -11.92
N GLU A 405 -11.80 -27.67 -10.66
CA GLU A 405 -11.05 -28.39 -9.63
C GLU A 405 -12.00 -29.17 -8.71
N ALA A 406 -12.22 -30.46 -9.02
CA ALA A 406 -13.09 -31.34 -8.25
C ALA A 406 -12.70 -31.36 -6.75
N GLY A 407 -13.70 -31.25 -5.86
CA GLY A 407 -13.48 -31.25 -4.41
C GLY A 407 -13.04 -29.91 -3.83
N LEU A 408 -13.11 -28.81 -4.60
CA LEU A 408 -12.93 -27.45 -4.09
C LEU A 408 -14.23 -26.65 -4.20
N THR A 409 -14.37 -25.65 -3.34
CA THR A 409 -15.51 -24.72 -3.35
C THR A 409 -15.08 -23.32 -2.95
N TRP A 410 -15.83 -22.32 -3.38
CA TRP A 410 -15.69 -20.92 -3.08
C TRP A 410 -16.74 -20.48 -2.08
N THR A 411 -16.31 -19.68 -1.10
CA THR A 411 -17.16 -19.16 -0.02
C THR A 411 -16.91 -17.67 0.19
N ILE A 412 -17.92 -16.96 0.67
CA ILE A 412 -17.76 -15.58 1.15
C ILE A 412 -17.16 -15.66 2.55
N GLU A 413 -15.89 -15.29 2.70
CA GLU A 413 -15.24 -15.23 4.01
C GLU A 413 -15.66 -13.99 4.79
N SER A 414 -15.74 -12.85 4.10
CA SER A 414 -16.21 -11.60 4.69
C SER A 414 -16.86 -10.72 3.65
N GLN A 415 -17.84 -9.94 4.10
CA GLN A 415 -18.53 -8.92 3.32
C GLN A 415 -18.78 -7.71 4.21
N VAL A 416 -18.28 -6.56 3.80
CA VAL A 416 -18.30 -5.32 4.60
C VAL A 416 -18.69 -4.16 3.70
N LEU A 417 -19.63 -3.33 4.16
CA LEU A 417 -19.86 -2.00 3.62
C LEU A 417 -19.00 -1.03 4.42
N GLU A 418 -18.17 -0.24 3.75
CA GLU A 418 -17.26 0.70 4.43
C GLU A 418 -17.00 1.96 3.61
N PRO A 419 -16.78 3.12 4.26
CA PRO A 419 -16.41 4.35 3.56
C PRO A 419 -14.95 4.31 3.10
N ILE A 420 -14.70 4.91 1.93
CA ILE A 420 -13.33 5.18 1.44
C ILE A 420 -12.86 6.58 1.82
N GLU A 421 -11.69 6.99 1.33
CA GLU A 421 -11.01 8.22 1.76
C GLU A 421 -11.80 9.51 1.47
N ASP A 422 -12.74 9.49 0.52
CA ASP A 422 -13.65 10.59 0.21
C ASP A 422 -15.04 10.46 0.82
N GLY A 423 -15.23 9.46 1.70
CA GLY A 423 -16.47 9.23 2.43
C GLY A 423 -17.50 8.36 1.69
N ARG A 424 -17.33 8.07 0.40
CA ARG A 424 -18.28 7.22 -0.34
C ARG A 424 -18.27 5.78 0.17
N ILE A 425 -19.46 5.18 0.27
CA ILE A 425 -19.59 3.79 0.68
C ILE A 425 -19.24 2.84 -0.48
N ILE A 426 -18.45 1.81 -0.18
CA ILE A 426 -18.12 0.71 -1.09
C ILE A 426 -18.48 -0.63 -0.45
N LYS A 427 -18.51 -1.69 -1.26
CA LYS A 427 -18.65 -3.07 -0.80
C LYS A 427 -17.33 -3.79 -0.98
N SER A 428 -16.80 -4.31 0.13
CA SER A 428 -15.59 -5.12 0.20
C SER A 428 -15.95 -6.56 0.51
N VAL A 429 -15.60 -7.48 -0.39
CA VAL A 429 -15.89 -8.90 -0.28
C VAL A 429 -14.62 -9.72 -0.45
N ALA A 430 -14.32 -10.56 0.52
CA ALA A 430 -13.25 -11.56 0.45
C ALA A 430 -13.85 -12.92 0.08
N LEU A 431 -13.47 -13.44 -1.08
CA LEU A 431 -13.90 -14.73 -1.60
C LEU A 431 -12.78 -15.74 -1.43
N ARG A 432 -13.02 -16.79 -0.64
CA ARG A 432 -11.98 -17.78 -0.31
C ARG A 432 -12.23 -19.11 -1.02
N LYS A 433 -11.16 -19.64 -1.62
CA LYS A 433 -11.12 -21.00 -2.18
C LYS A 433 -10.82 -21.99 -1.07
N VAL A 434 -11.67 -22.97 -0.83
CA VAL A 434 -11.50 -23.98 0.23
C VAL A 434 -11.70 -25.39 -0.32
N LYS A 435 -11.24 -26.41 0.41
CA LYS A 435 -11.61 -27.79 0.10
C LYS A 435 -13.09 -27.99 0.44
N ALA A 436 -13.84 -28.62 -0.46
CA ALA A 436 -15.20 -29.05 -0.16
C ALA A 436 -15.15 -30.00 1.06
N ALA A 437 -16.05 -29.81 2.01
CA ALA A 437 -16.22 -30.77 3.08
C ALA A 437 -16.56 -32.13 2.45
N ALA A 438 -15.90 -33.20 2.86
CA ALA A 438 -16.31 -34.54 2.46
C ALA A 438 -17.76 -34.72 2.92
N ALA A 439 -18.65 -35.11 2.01
CA ALA A 439 -20.00 -35.53 2.39
C ALA A 439 -19.83 -36.72 3.36
N VAL A 440 -20.18 -36.52 4.63
CA VAL A 440 -20.20 -37.57 5.66
C VAL A 440 -21.40 -38.45 5.45
#